data_AF-M0J7N8-F1
#
_entry.id   AF-M0J7N8-F1
#
_cell.length_a   1.000
_cell.length_b   1.000
_cell.length_c   1.000
_cell.angle_alpha   90.00
_cell.angle_beta   90.00
_cell.angle_gamma   90.00
#
_symmetry.space_group_name_H-M   'P 1'
#
loop_
_entity.id
_entity.type
_entity.pdbx_description
1 polymer ?
#
loop_
_entity_poly.entity_id
_entity_poly.type
_entity_poly.pdbx_seq_one_letter_code
_entity_poly.pdbx_strand_id
1 'polypeptide(L)'
;MDNAQRVEHSGYHDERRPTMSHSKLAREPWLWAFVGVWAAVVSALHFGGLAYNVYTRIWWWDVLTHSLSGFGVAGVLFLVFPQTFRGARAPVVVAAALLAIGAGFEVYEYLFKDFWWGWSMAYYAEDTAIDLVVDVVGGLGFFAFVEGILWSRTPADASRDESSRRIGHLRSDGGEQSGDDRPANR
;
A
#
# COMPACT_ATOMS: atom_id res chain seq x y z
N MET A 1 -31.79 -44.23 -32.95
CA MET A 1 -31.13 -43.04 -33.51
C MET A 1 -31.41 -41.88 -32.57
N ASP A 2 -30.31 -41.33 -32.06
CA ASP A 2 -30.12 -39.98 -31.53
C ASP A 2 -30.66 -39.64 -30.13
N ASN A 3 -29.86 -40.07 -29.16
CA ASN A 3 -29.62 -39.37 -27.89
C ASN A 3 -29.18 -37.92 -28.19
N ALA A 4 -30.06 -36.96 -27.94
CA ALA A 4 -29.70 -35.55 -27.93
C ALA A 4 -28.71 -35.30 -26.78
N GLN A 5 -27.46 -35.03 -27.16
CA GLN A 5 -26.38 -34.63 -26.27
C GLN A 5 -26.82 -33.44 -25.42
N ARG A 6 -26.90 -33.70 -24.11
CA ARG A 6 -26.80 -32.71 -23.05
C ARG A 6 -25.47 -31.97 -23.25
N VAL A 7 -25.54 -30.79 -23.87
CA VAL A 7 -24.43 -29.83 -23.88
C VAL A 7 -24.28 -29.35 -22.44
N GLU A 8 -23.40 -30.02 -21.70
CA GLU A 8 -22.85 -29.48 -20.47
C GLU A 8 -22.10 -28.20 -20.84
N HIS A 9 -22.71 -27.05 -20.56
CA HIS A 9 -21.96 -25.82 -20.33
C HIS A 9 -21.04 -26.11 -19.14
N SER A 10 -19.78 -26.46 -19.42
CA SER A 10 -18.73 -26.33 -18.43
C SER A 10 -18.67 -24.85 -18.09
N GLY A 11 -19.21 -24.51 -16.92
CA GLY A 11 -19.03 -23.21 -16.33
C GLY A 11 -17.54 -22.95 -16.31
N TYR A 12 -17.11 -21.96 -17.08
CA TYR A 12 -15.82 -21.34 -16.94
C TYR A 12 -15.80 -20.78 -15.52
N HIS A 13 -15.36 -21.60 -14.56
CA HIS A 13 -14.98 -21.13 -13.26
C HIS A 13 -13.83 -20.16 -13.51
N ASP A 14 -14.17 -18.88 -13.56
CA ASP A 14 -13.25 -17.79 -13.36
C ASP A 14 -12.64 -18.00 -11.97
N GLU A 15 -11.61 -18.86 -11.92
CA GLU A 15 -10.74 -19.04 -10.77
C GLU A 15 -10.07 -17.68 -10.57
N ARG A 16 -10.75 -16.78 -9.84
CA ARG A 16 -10.17 -15.55 -9.35
C ARG A 16 -8.99 -15.95 -8.47
N ARG A 17 -7.81 -16.00 -9.09
CA ARG A 17 -6.52 -16.12 -8.43
C ARG A 17 -6.51 -15.18 -7.23
N PRO A 18 -6.01 -15.62 -6.06
CA PRO A 18 -5.91 -14.75 -4.90
C PRO A 18 -4.77 -13.74 -5.13
N THR A 19 -5.01 -12.70 -5.93
CA THR A 19 -4.14 -11.52 -5.96
C THR A 19 -4.15 -10.88 -4.57
N MET A 20 -2.99 -10.59 -4.00
CA MET A 20 -2.92 -9.77 -2.79
C MET A 20 -3.66 -8.45 -3.05
N SER A 21 -4.64 -8.14 -2.21
CA SER A 21 -5.43 -6.91 -2.35
C SER A 21 -4.91 -5.84 -1.40
N HIS A 22 -5.13 -4.56 -1.72
CA HIS A 22 -4.82 -3.42 -0.85
C HIS A 22 -5.26 -3.64 0.59
N SER A 23 -6.47 -4.19 0.82
CA SER A 23 -6.97 -4.50 2.16
C SER A 23 -6.23 -5.63 2.89
N LYS A 24 -5.71 -6.63 2.17
CA LYS A 24 -4.88 -7.67 2.79
C LYS A 24 -3.53 -7.08 3.19
N LEU A 25 -2.89 -6.34 2.29
CA LEU A 25 -1.60 -5.70 2.54
C LEU A 25 -1.67 -4.68 3.69
N ALA A 26 -2.71 -3.85 3.74
CA ALA A 26 -2.93 -2.88 4.83
C ALA A 26 -3.13 -3.52 6.21
N ARG A 27 -3.43 -4.82 6.28
CA ARG A 27 -3.55 -5.55 7.55
C ARG A 27 -2.26 -6.25 7.96
N GLU A 28 -1.22 -6.21 7.13
CA GLU A 28 0.04 -6.86 7.47
C GLU A 28 0.77 -6.08 8.58
N PRO A 29 1.16 -6.74 9.68
CA PRO A 29 1.66 -6.06 10.88
C PRO A 29 2.97 -5.30 10.64
N TRP A 30 3.82 -5.79 9.73
CA TRP A 30 5.08 -5.12 9.40
C TRP A 30 4.84 -3.76 8.74
N LEU A 31 3.75 -3.57 7.98
CA LEU A 31 3.48 -2.30 7.32
C LEU A 31 3.02 -1.25 8.34
N TRP A 32 2.25 -1.65 9.35
CA TRP A 32 1.94 -0.81 10.51
C TRP A 32 3.20 -0.40 11.26
N ALA A 33 4.11 -1.35 11.53
CA ALA A 33 5.39 -1.05 12.16
C ALA A 33 6.24 -0.09 11.31
N PHE A 34 6.31 -0.32 10.00
CA PHE A 34 7.02 0.55 9.06
C PHE A 34 6.46 1.98 9.08
N VAL A 35 5.15 2.15 8.92
CA VAL A 35 4.52 3.49 8.93
C VAL A 35 4.66 4.15 10.31
N GLY A 36 4.54 3.39 11.40
CA GLY A 36 4.72 3.91 12.76
C GLY A 36 6.15 4.41 13.02
N VAL A 37 7.16 3.63 12.61
CA VAL A 37 8.57 4.05 12.70
C VAL A 37 8.82 5.25 11.80
N TRP A 38 8.27 5.27 10.58
CA TRP A 38 8.38 6.39 9.67
C TRP A 38 7.81 7.68 10.29
N ALA A 39 6.60 7.62 10.86
CA ALA A 39 5.98 8.74 11.55
C ALA A 39 6.84 9.26 12.71
N ALA A 40 7.45 8.36 13.49
CA ALA A 40 8.36 8.74 14.57
C ALA A 40 9.62 9.45 14.04
N VAL A 41 10.22 8.94 12.95
CA VAL A 41 11.39 9.55 12.31
C VAL A 41 11.07 10.94 11.77
N VAL A 42 9.96 11.09 11.04
CA VAL A 42 9.52 12.38 10.49
C VAL A 42 9.21 13.37 11.60
N SER A 43 8.53 12.93 12.67
CA SER A 43 8.28 13.78 13.84
C SER A 43 9.59 14.25 14.48
N ALA A 44 10.58 13.36 14.62
CA ALA A 44 11.88 13.72 15.15
C ALA A 44 12.63 14.70 14.24
N LEU A 45 12.51 14.57 12.91
CA LEU A 45 13.06 15.52 11.94
C LEU A 45 12.40 16.90 12.06
N HIS A 46 11.07 16.95 12.09
CA HIS A 46 10.34 18.20 12.24
C HIS A 46 10.67 18.89 13.57
N PHE A 47 10.36 18.27 14.71
CA PHE A 47 10.57 18.88 16.02
C PHE A 47 12.06 19.10 16.35
N GLY A 48 12.95 18.22 15.89
CA GLY A 48 14.39 18.43 15.99
C GLY A 48 14.84 19.63 15.15
N GLY A 49 14.32 19.76 13.93
CA GLY A 49 14.52 20.91 13.06
C GLY A 49 14.13 22.21 13.76
N LEU A 50 12.98 22.22 14.45
CA LEU A 50 12.53 23.36 15.27
C LEU A 50 13.50 23.63 16.42
N ALA A 51 13.79 22.62 17.25
CA ALA A 51 14.59 22.75 18.47
C ALA A 51 16.03 23.22 18.21
N TYR A 52 16.61 22.84 17.06
CA TYR A 52 17.98 23.18 16.69
C TYR A 52 18.08 24.32 15.66
N ASN A 53 16.97 24.99 15.33
CA ASN A 53 16.89 26.06 14.32
C ASN A 53 17.40 25.64 12.93
N VAL A 54 17.23 24.37 12.55
CA VAL A 54 17.76 23.82 11.28
C VAL A 54 17.06 24.44 10.08
N TYR A 55 15.75 24.67 10.21
CA TYR A 55 14.91 25.33 9.24
C TYR A 55 15.45 26.69 8.74
N THR A 56 16.09 27.46 9.63
CA THR A 56 16.70 28.75 9.24
C THR A 56 18.08 28.63 8.60
N ARG A 57 18.70 27.44 8.66
CA ARG A 57 20.11 27.22 8.27
C ARG A 57 20.26 26.32 7.04
N ILE A 58 19.33 25.41 6.82
CA ILE A 58 19.38 24.42 5.75
C ILE A 58 18.11 24.55 4.93
N TRP A 59 18.22 25.21 3.77
CA TRP A 59 17.08 25.60 2.93
C TRP A 59 16.24 24.42 2.42
N TRP A 60 16.84 23.23 2.22
CA TRP A 60 16.11 22.05 1.74
C TRP A 60 15.48 21.22 2.87
N TRP A 61 15.76 21.56 4.14
CA TRP A 61 15.31 20.78 5.29
C TRP A 61 13.78 20.70 5.36
N ASP A 62 13.15 21.83 5.07
CA ASP A 62 11.72 22.00 5.08
C ASP A 62 11.05 21.14 3.98
N VAL A 63 11.48 21.33 2.75
CA VAL A 63 11.12 20.50 1.58
C VAL A 63 11.28 19.00 1.85
N LEU A 64 12.40 18.58 2.47
CA LEU A 64 12.60 17.18 2.84
C LEU A 64 11.54 16.73 3.85
N THR A 65 11.32 17.51 4.89
CA THR A 65 10.42 17.16 5.99
C THR A 65 8.97 17.06 5.49
N HIS A 66 8.52 17.99 4.65
CA HIS A 66 7.21 17.92 4.00
C HIS A 66 7.09 16.69 3.09
N SER A 67 8.04 16.47 2.18
CA SER A 67 8.02 15.27 1.32
C SER A 67 7.96 13.95 2.11
N LEU A 68 8.75 13.80 3.18
CA LEU A 68 8.68 12.62 4.04
C LEU A 68 7.38 12.54 4.84
N SER A 69 6.80 13.69 5.22
CA SER A 69 5.51 13.79 5.90
C SER A 69 4.37 13.35 4.99
N GLY A 70 4.31 13.86 3.76
CA GLY A 70 3.35 13.43 2.73
C GLY A 70 3.40 11.92 2.48
N PHE A 71 4.61 11.33 2.40
CA PHE A 71 4.78 9.88 2.33
C PHE A 71 4.18 9.16 3.54
N GLY A 72 4.46 9.65 4.75
CA GLY A 72 3.93 9.08 5.99
C GLY A 72 2.40 9.20 6.12
N VAL A 73 1.84 10.36 5.79
CA VAL A 73 0.39 10.63 5.82
C VAL A 73 -0.33 9.73 4.81
N ALA A 74 0.20 9.57 3.60
CA ALA A 74 -0.33 8.61 2.63
C ALA A 74 -0.27 7.17 3.17
N GLY A 75 0.77 6.83 3.92
CA GLY A 75 0.88 5.55 4.63
C GLY A 75 -0.23 5.32 5.65
N VAL A 76 -0.50 6.29 6.51
CA VAL A 76 -1.62 6.23 7.45
C VAL A 76 -2.96 6.14 6.70
N LEU A 77 -3.14 6.96 5.65
CA LEU A 77 -4.34 6.94 4.83
C LEU A 77 -4.57 5.55 4.19
N PHE A 78 -3.51 4.90 3.71
CA PHE A 78 -3.58 3.55 3.16
C PHE A 78 -3.95 2.51 4.20
N LEU A 79 -3.36 2.57 5.39
CA LEU A 79 -3.63 1.61 6.47
C LEU A 79 -5.09 1.68 6.95
N VAL A 80 -5.63 2.89 7.06
CA VAL A 80 -7.00 3.12 7.56
C VAL A 80 -8.04 2.99 6.44
N PHE A 81 -7.73 3.50 5.24
CA PHE A 81 -8.64 3.56 4.10
C PHE A 81 -8.02 2.94 2.83
N PRO A 82 -7.69 1.63 2.84
CA PRO A 82 -7.00 0.98 1.72
C PRO A 82 -7.82 0.97 0.41
N GLN A 83 -9.14 1.20 0.48
CA GLN A 83 -9.99 1.30 -0.71
C GLN A 83 -9.73 2.59 -1.50
N THR A 84 -9.25 3.66 -0.86
CA THR A 84 -8.91 4.94 -1.51
C THR A 84 -7.77 4.77 -2.54
N PHE A 85 -6.95 3.73 -2.36
CA PHE A 85 -5.80 3.42 -3.21
C PHE A 85 -6.17 2.51 -4.41
N ARG A 86 -7.45 2.27 -4.68
CA ARG A 86 -7.89 1.32 -5.73
C ARG A 86 -8.49 2.02 -6.94
N GLY A 87 -8.09 1.55 -8.12
CA GLY A 87 -8.68 1.95 -9.40
C GLY A 87 -8.05 3.21 -9.99
N ALA A 88 -8.47 3.55 -11.22
CA ALA A 88 -7.82 4.59 -12.04
C ALA A 88 -7.85 6.01 -11.44
N ARG A 89 -8.82 6.30 -10.57
CA ARG A 89 -8.96 7.62 -9.93
C ARG A 89 -8.17 7.74 -8.62
N ALA A 90 -7.63 6.64 -8.12
CA ALA A 90 -6.98 6.61 -6.81
C ALA A 90 -5.86 7.65 -6.65
N PRO A 91 -4.94 7.84 -7.62
CA PRO A 91 -3.87 8.85 -7.47
C PRO A 91 -4.42 10.27 -7.26
N VAL A 92 -5.50 10.62 -7.97
CA VAL A 92 -6.13 11.95 -7.85
C VAL A 92 -6.82 12.12 -6.51
N VAL A 93 -7.52 11.09 -6.03
CA VAL A 93 -8.20 11.13 -4.73
C VAL A 93 -7.18 11.21 -3.58
N VAL A 94 -6.10 10.44 -3.67
CA VAL A 94 -4.98 10.47 -2.70
C VAL A 94 -4.32 11.84 -2.71
N ALA A 95 -4.00 12.40 -3.88
CA ALA A 95 -3.43 13.74 -3.99
C ALA A 95 -4.35 14.81 -3.40
N ALA A 96 -5.66 14.75 -3.67
CA ALA A 96 -6.63 15.69 -3.10
C ALA A 96 -6.73 15.58 -1.57
N ALA A 97 -6.70 14.36 -1.01
CA ALA A 97 -6.67 14.16 0.43
C ALA A 97 -5.40 14.73 1.07
N LEU A 98 -4.24 14.52 0.44
CA LEU A 98 -2.96 15.05 0.90
C LEU A 98 -2.94 16.57 0.85
N LEU A 99 -3.42 17.19 -0.24
CA LEU A 99 -3.56 18.65 -0.32
C LEU A 99 -4.45 19.20 0.80
N ALA A 100 -5.58 18.54 1.10
CA ALA A 100 -6.48 18.99 2.15
C ALA A 100 -5.86 18.88 3.55
N ILE A 101 -5.14 17.79 3.83
CA ILE A 101 -4.45 17.58 5.10
C ILE A 101 -3.26 18.56 5.23
N GLY A 102 -2.43 18.66 4.19
CA GLY A 102 -1.30 19.60 4.12
C GLY A 102 -1.77 21.04 4.32
N ALA A 103 -2.82 21.48 3.62
CA ALA A 103 -3.34 22.84 3.80
C ALA A 103 -3.87 23.09 5.21
N GLY A 104 -4.40 22.06 5.88
CA GLY A 104 -4.74 22.14 7.30
C GLY A 104 -3.52 22.32 8.20
N PHE A 105 -2.40 21.68 7.87
CA PHE A 105 -1.12 21.83 8.56
C PHE A 105 -0.52 23.22 8.34
N GLU A 106 -0.58 23.75 7.12
CA GLU A 106 -0.18 25.13 6.80
C GLU A 106 -0.97 26.15 7.63
N VAL A 107 -2.30 25.98 7.71
CA VAL A 107 -3.13 26.85 8.56
C VAL A 107 -2.72 26.73 10.04
N TYR A 108 -2.38 25.53 10.51
CA TYR A 108 -1.82 25.36 11.85
C TYR A 108 -0.50 26.14 11.99
N GLU A 109 0.45 26.01 11.08
CA GLU A 109 1.71 26.75 11.12
C GLU A 109 1.50 28.26 11.16
N TYR A 110 0.64 28.79 10.30
CA TYR A 110 0.29 30.20 10.25
C TYR A 110 -0.29 30.72 11.57
N LEU A 111 -1.14 29.93 12.24
CA LEU A 111 -1.77 30.32 13.50
C LEU A 111 -0.80 30.24 14.69
N PHE A 112 0.12 29.28 14.67
CA PHE A 112 1.11 29.06 15.74
C PHE A 112 2.50 29.63 15.41
N LYS A 113 2.52 30.63 14.52
CA LYS A 113 3.66 31.36 13.92
C LYS A 113 4.73 31.94 14.86
N ASP A 114 4.63 31.79 16.18
CA ASP A 114 5.68 32.26 17.10
C ASP A 114 7.04 31.57 16.83
N PHE A 115 7.04 30.49 16.04
CA PHE A 115 8.21 29.82 15.50
C PHE A 115 8.88 30.53 14.27
N TRP A 116 8.14 31.33 13.47
CA TRP A 116 8.62 31.95 12.21
C TRP A 116 8.48 33.49 12.18
N TRP A 117 8.86 34.14 13.28
CA TRP A 117 8.70 35.58 13.44
C TRP A 117 9.47 36.38 12.38
N GLY A 118 8.76 37.01 11.43
CA GLY A 118 9.33 38.01 10.52
C GLY A 118 9.19 37.75 9.02
N TRP A 119 8.57 36.65 8.59
CA TRP A 119 8.31 36.42 7.16
C TRP A 119 7.23 37.34 6.59
N SER A 120 7.40 37.71 5.32
CA SER A 120 6.36 38.42 4.58
C SER A 120 5.24 37.46 4.17
N MET A 121 4.02 37.97 4.00
CA MET A 121 2.90 37.15 3.50
C MET A 121 3.18 36.52 2.13
N ALA A 122 3.96 37.20 1.28
CA ALA A 122 4.33 36.68 -0.03
C ALA A 122 5.27 35.48 0.08
N TYR A 123 6.28 35.58 0.97
CA TYR A 123 7.20 34.48 1.24
C TYR A 123 6.45 33.26 1.80
N TYR A 124 5.60 33.48 2.81
CA TYR A 124 4.81 32.40 3.39
C TYR A 124 3.90 31.71 2.36
N ALA A 125 3.24 32.48 1.49
CA ALA A 125 2.40 31.89 0.44
C ALA A 125 3.19 31.07 -0.60
N GLU A 126 4.44 31.48 -0.90
CA GLU A 126 5.33 30.71 -1.78
C GLU A 126 5.78 29.41 -1.12
N ASP A 127 6.18 29.47 0.15
CA ASP A 127 6.58 28.32 0.99
C ASP A 127 5.45 27.28 1.06
N THR A 128 4.27 27.70 1.52
CA THR A 128 3.05 26.87 1.55
C THR A 128 2.74 26.22 0.20
N ALA A 129 2.92 26.94 -0.92
CA ALA A 129 2.65 26.36 -2.23
C ALA A 129 3.65 25.25 -2.58
N ILE A 130 4.92 25.41 -2.20
CA ILE A 130 5.96 24.39 -2.36
C ILE A 130 5.65 23.19 -1.47
N ASP A 131 5.30 23.42 -0.22
CA ASP A 131 5.02 22.39 0.79
C ASP A 131 3.87 21.48 0.37
N LEU A 132 2.76 22.07 -0.05
CA LEU A 132 1.61 21.32 -0.57
C LEU A 132 1.98 20.46 -1.79
N VAL A 133 2.85 20.95 -2.67
CA VAL A 133 3.30 20.18 -3.83
C VAL A 133 4.17 19.01 -3.39
N VAL A 134 5.14 19.24 -2.51
CA VAL A 134 6.09 18.18 -2.11
C VAL A 134 5.45 17.16 -1.18
N ASP A 135 4.45 17.54 -0.38
CA ASP A 135 3.58 16.63 0.36
C ASP A 135 2.88 15.64 -0.59
N VAL A 136 2.29 16.15 -1.67
CA VAL A 136 1.65 15.32 -2.69
C VAL A 136 2.65 14.42 -3.38
N VAL A 137 3.83 14.93 -3.75
CA VAL A 137 4.89 14.13 -4.38
C VAL A 137 5.33 12.99 -3.45
N GLY A 138 5.58 13.28 -2.17
CA GLY A 138 5.92 12.28 -1.17
C GLY A 138 4.84 11.21 -1.01
N GLY A 139 3.58 11.62 -0.93
CA GLY A 139 2.46 10.69 -0.80
C GLY A 139 2.19 9.85 -2.05
N LEU A 140 2.41 10.39 -3.26
CA LEU A 140 2.42 9.61 -4.50
C LEU A 140 3.62 8.65 -4.56
N GLY A 141 4.74 8.98 -3.91
CA GLY A 141 5.84 8.05 -3.66
C GLY A 141 5.40 6.84 -2.84
N PHE A 142 4.63 7.05 -1.76
CA PHE A 142 4.05 5.95 -0.98
C PHE A 142 3.05 5.13 -1.80
N PHE A 143 2.22 5.80 -2.60
CA PHE A 143 1.30 5.13 -3.52
C PHE A 143 2.06 4.17 -4.46
N ALA A 144 3.10 4.66 -5.12
CA ALA A 144 3.94 3.85 -6.01
C ALA A 144 4.64 2.70 -5.26
N PHE A 145 5.08 2.93 -4.02
CA PHE A 145 5.66 1.91 -3.16
C PHE A 145 4.68 0.75 -2.90
N VAL A 146 3.42 1.05 -2.54
CA VAL A 146 2.37 0.04 -2.33
C VAL A 146 2.07 -0.72 -3.62
N GLU A 147 1.89 -0.02 -4.74
CA GLU A 147 1.64 -0.66 -6.04
C GLU A 147 2.81 -1.57 -6.45
N GLY A 148 4.06 -1.15 -6.20
CA GLY A 148 5.24 -1.98 -6.44
C GLY A 148 5.27 -3.26 -5.60
N ILE A 149 4.86 -3.20 -4.33
CA ILE A 149 4.73 -4.39 -3.48
C ILE A 149 3.65 -5.33 -4.02
N LEU A 150 2.47 -4.81 -4.35
CA LEU A 150 1.37 -5.62 -4.88
C LEU A 150 1.74 -6.28 -6.21
N TRP A 151 2.42 -5.53 -7.08
CA TRP A 151 2.90 -6.05 -8.35
C TRP A 151 3.95 -7.15 -8.17
N SER A 152 4.92 -6.99 -7.27
CA SER A 152 5.97 -8.00 -7.04
C SER A 152 5.46 -9.30 -6.41
N ARG A 153 4.37 -9.25 -5.63
CA ARG A 153 3.81 -10.43 -4.95
C ARG A 153 2.85 -11.24 -5.83
N THR A 154 2.24 -10.62 -6.84
CA THR A 154 1.29 -11.30 -7.74
C THR A 154 1.92 -12.47 -8.54
N PRO A 155 3.13 -12.34 -9.11
CA PRO A 155 3.83 -13.47 -9.75
C PRO A 155 4.33 -14.53 -8.77
N ALA A 156 4.75 -14.14 -7.56
CA ALA A 156 5.30 -15.05 -6.56
C ALA A 156 4.24 -15.99 -5.96
N ASP A 157 3.02 -15.51 -5.78
CA ASP A 157 1.90 -16.36 -5.34
C ASP A 157 1.48 -17.36 -6.44
N ALA A 158 1.54 -16.95 -7.72
CA ALA A 158 1.22 -17.83 -8.84
C ALA A 158 2.14 -19.07 -8.93
N SER A 159 3.44 -18.91 -8.67
CA SER A 159 4.41 -20.01 -8.72
C SER A 159 4.31 -20.95 -7.52
N ARG A 160 3.95 -20.44 -6.34
CA ARG A 160 3.71 -21.25 -5.13
C ARG A 160 2.47 -22.12 -5.26
N ASP A 161 1.36 -21.56 -5.74
CA ASP A 161 0.10 -22.31 -5.93
C ASP A 161 0.26 -23.45 -6.94
N GLU A 162 1.01 -23.24 -8.02
CA GLU A 162 1.28 -24.27 -9.04
C GLU A 162 2.12 -25.42 -8.47
N SER A 163 3.15 -25.11 -7.66
CA SER A 163 3.94 -26.11 -6.96
C SER A 163 3.11 -26.95 -5.99
N SER A 164 2.25 -26.31 -5.18
CA SER A 164 1.37 -27.01 -4.24
C SER A 164 0.34 -27.90 -4.95
N ARG A 165 -0.27 -27.45 -6.06
CA ARG A 165 -1.17 -28.30 -6.88
C ARG A 165 -0.43 -29.52 -7.44
N ARG A 166 0.78 -29.33 -7.96
CA ARG A 166 1.60 -30.41 -8.54
C ARG A 166 2.00 -31.47 -7.49
N ILE A 167 2.34 -31.05 -6.28
CA ILE A 167 2.64 -31.95 -5.16
C ILE A 167 1.39 -32.70 -4.68
N GLY A 168 0.24 -32.02 -4.63
CA GLY A 168 -1.04 -32.66 -4.29
C GLY A 168 -1.42 -33.77 -5.27
N HIS A 169 -1.22 -33.54 -6.57
CA HIS A 169 -1.53 -34.53 -7.61
C HIS A 169 -0.61 -35.77 -7.54
N LEU A 170 0.68 -35.59 -7.22
CA LEU A 170 1.64 -36.70 -7.06
C LEU A 170 1.36 -37.57 -5.82
N ARG A 171 0.64 -37.05 -4.82
CA ARG A 171 0.32 -37.77 -3.59
C ARG A 171 -0.97 -38.60 -3.69
N SER A 172 -1.79 -38.36 -4.71
CA SER A 172 -3.12 -38.97 -4.86
C SER A 172 -3.15 -40.26 -5.70
N ASP A 173 -2.10 -40.58 -6.47
CA ASP A 173 -2.05 -41.76 -7.35
C ASP A 173 -1.50 -43.04 -6.66
N GLY A 174 -1.39 -43.03 -5.33
CA GLY A 174 -0.62 -44.03 -4.57
C GLY A 174 -1.39 -45.16 -3.89
N GLY A 175 -2.59 -45.54 -4.32
CA GLY A 175 -3.28 -46.65 -3.65
C GLY A 175 -4.55 -47.14 -4.30
N GLU A 176 -4.44 -48.14 -5.17
CA GLU A 176 -5.38 -49.27 -5.26
C GLU A 176 -4.79 -50.33 -6.21
N GLN A 177 -4.20 -51.38 -5.64
CA GLN A 177 -4.01 -52.66 -6.33
C GLN A 177 -4.83 -53.72 -5.59
N SER A 178 -5.98 -54.01 -6.18
CA SER A 178 -6.92 -55.09 -5.86
C SER A 178 -6.35 -56.47 -6.21
N GLY A 179 -6.64 -57.49 -5.41
CA GLY A 179 -6.49 -58.89 -5.82
C GLY A 179 -6.44 -59.89 -4.68
N ASP A 180 -7.52 -60.01 -3.90
CA ASP A 180 -7.74 -61.14 -2.97
C ASP A 180 -8.54 -62.22 -3.72
N ASP A 181 -7.85 -63.25 -4.21
CA ASP A 181 -8.47 -64.46 -4.75
C ASP A 181 -8.13 -65.65 -3.84
N ARG A 182 -9.08 -66.03 -2.96
CA ARG A 182 -9.15 -67.34 -2.33
C ARG A 182 -10.57 -67.90 -2.43
N PRO A 183 -10.78 -69.05 -3.09
CA PRO A 183 -11.98 -69.83 -2.86
C PRO A 183 -11.73 -70.89 -1.79
N ALA A 184 -12.69 -70.99 -0.87
CA ALA A 184 -12.78 -71.99 0.16
C ALA A 184 -13.34 -73.33 -0.38
N ASN A 185 -12.77 -74.41 0.16
CA ASN A 185 -13.44 -75.65 0.56
C ASN A 185 -14.09 -76.57 -0.50
N ARG A 186 -13.44 -77.73 -0.71
CA ARG A 186 -14.06 -79.06 -0.74
C ARG A 186 -13.09 -80.09 -0.19
#